data_AF-A0A2S5VZZ3-F1
#
_entry.id   AF-A0A2S5VZZ3-F1
#
_cell.length_a   1.000
_cell.length_b   1.000
_cell.length_c   1.000
_cell.angle_alpha   90.00
_cell.angle_beta   90.00
_cell.angle_gamma   90.00
#
_symmetry.space_group_name_H-M   'P 1'
#
loop_
_entity.id
_entity.type
_entity.pdbx_description
1 polymer ?
#
loop_
_entity_poly.entity_id
_entity_poly.type
_entity_poly.pdbx_seq_one_letter_code
_entity_poly.pdbx_strand_id
1 'polypeptide(L)'
;MKQSKHQLMTLEEATRIEAQAESGALDFSLPGTQELVDEARRVHVTAYMWGTTRGESGRKRLHTGVALGIGMVVATVAGFCVPFLEAR
;
A
#
# COMPACT_ATOMS: atom_id res chain seq x y z
N MET A 1 -34.64 -14.45 -7.34
CA MET A 1 -34.17 -13.19 -7.96
C MET A 1 -32.68 -13.31 -8.21
N LYS A 2 -32.27 -13.42 -9.49
CA LYS A 2 -30.86 -13.47 -9.91
C LYS A 2 -30.34 -12.02 -9.96
N GLN A 3 -29.54 -11.61 -8.98
CA GLN A 3 -28.82 -10.33 -9.09
C GLN A 3 -27.61 -10.49 -10.01
N SER A 4 -27.47 -9.51 -10.89
CA SER A 4 -26.60 -9.48 -12.05
C SER A 4 -25.12 -9.46 -11.65
N LYS A 5 -24.36 -10.45 -12.15
CA LYS A 5 -22.88 -10.54 -12.07
C LYS A 5 -22.20 -9.52 -13.00
N HIS A 6 -22.50 -8.23 -12.84
CA HIS A 6 -21.72 -7.12 -13.40
C HIS A 6 -21.39 -6.16 -12.26
N GLN A 7 -20.80 -6.71 -11.19
CA GLN A 7 -20.20 -5.88 -10.17
C GLN A 7 -18.84 -5.43 -10.72
N LEU A 8 -18.75 -4.14 -11.05
CA LEU A 8 -17.49 -3.50 -11.44
C LEU A 8 -16.45 -3.82 -10.36
N MET A 9 -15.33 -4.41 -10.77
CA MET A 9 -14.26 -4.81 -9.86
C MET A 9 -13.70 -3.58 -9.15
N THR A 10 -13.66 -3.63 -7.82
CA THR A 10 -13.19 -2.51 -7.00
C THR A 10 -11.66 -2.44 -6.97
N LEU A 11 -11.09 -1.28 -6.63
CA LEU A 11 -9.63 -1.11 -6.51
C LEU A 11 -9.02 -2.01 -5.43
N GLU A 12 -9.73 -2.25 -4.33
CA GLU A 12 -9.28 -3.15 -3.27
C GLU A 12 -9.23 -4.60 -3.72
N GLU A 13 -10.22 -5.04 -4.50
CA GLU A 13 -10.25 -6.37 -5.10
C GLU A 13 -9.12 -6.52 -6.14
N ALA A 14 -8.95 -5.52 -7.01
CA ALA A 14 -7.86 -5.48 -7.98
C ALA A 14 -6.48 -5.63 -7.30
N THR A 15 -6.23 -4.86 -6.25
CA THR A 15 -4.96 -4.89 -5.49
C THR A 15 -4.73 -6.26 -4.85
N ARG A 16 -5.80 -6.91 -4.36
CA ARG A 16 -5.71 -8.23 -3.73
C ARG A 16 -5.41 -9.31 -4.76
N ILE A 17 -6.04 -9.25 -5.94
CA ILE A 17 -5.83 -10.18 -7.04
C ILE A 17 -4.38 -10.07 -7.55
N GLU A 18 -3.86 -8.85 -7.75
CA GLU A 18 -2.46 -8.65 -8.14
C GLU A 18 -1.48 -9.19 -7.08
N ALA A 19 -1.72 -8.92 -5.79
CA ALA A 19 -0.85 -9.43 -4.72
C ALA A 19 -0.85 -10.97 -4.64
N GLN A 20 -2.00 -11.61 -4.90
CA GLN A 20 -2.09 -13.06 -4.97
C GLN A 20 -1.39 -13.61 -6.23
N ALA A 21 -1.44 -12.88 -7.35
CA ALA A 21 -0.74 -13.25 -8.57
C ALA A 21 0.78 -13.16 -8.39
N GLU A 22 1.29 -12.09 -7.79
CA GLU A 22 2.71 -11.91 -7.46
C GLU A 22 3.23 -12.94 -6.46
N SER A 23 2.41 -13.34 -5.49
CA SER A 23 2.77 -14.38 -4.52
C SER A 23 2.69 -15.81 -5.09
N GLY A 24 2.26 -15.98 -6.34
CA GLY A 24 2.10 -17.28 -6.98
C GLY A 24 0.95 -18.12 -6.40
N ALA A 25 0.05 -17.50 -5.63
CA ALA A 25 -1.08 -18.17 -5.00
C ALA A 25 -2.28 -18.33 -5.96
N LEU A 26 -2.29 -17.61 -7.10
CA LEU A 26 -3.29 -17.84 -8.16
C LEU A 26 -2.91 -19.02 -9.05
N ASP A 27 -3.90 -19.87 -9.26
CA ASP A 27 -3.83 -20.95 -10.24
C ASP A 27 -4.17 -20.42 -11.64
N PHE A 28 -3.13 -20.18 -12.44
CA PHE A 28 -3.24 -19.76 -13.84
C PHE A 28 -3.67 -20.88 -14.79
N SER A 29 -3.71 -22.13 -14.33
CA SER A 29 -4.24 -23.24 -15.15
C SER A 29 -5.77 -23.19 -15.27
N LEU A 30 -6.43 -22.46 -14.38
CA LEU A 30 -7.87 -22.24 -14.44
C LEU A 30 -8.23 -21.24 -15.55
N PRO A 31 -9.21 -21.56 -16.40
CA PRO A 31 -9.67 -20.65 -17.45
C PRO A 31 -10.26 -19.39 -16.82
N GLY A 32 -9.87 -18.22 -17.35
CA GLY A 32 -10.33 -16.91 -16.88
C GLY A 32 -9.49 -16.29 -15.75
N THR A 33 -8.56 -17.03 -15.14
CA THR A 33 -7.66 -16.46 -14.10
C THR A 33 -6.79 -15.33 -14.66
N GLN A 34 -6.22 -15.52 -15.85
CA GLN A 34 -5.39 -14.49 -16.47
C GLN A 34 -6.20 -13.24 -16.84
N GLU A 35 -7.42 -13.41 -17.33
CA GLU A 35 -8.32 -12.31 -17.69
C GLU A 35 -8.73 -11.49 -16.44
N LEU A 36 -8.91 -12.15 -15.30
CA LEU A 36 -9.17 -11.49 -14.01
C LEU A 36 -7.98 -10.67 -13.53
N VAL A 37 -6.76 -11.18 -13.69
CA VAL A 37 -5.53 -10.45 -13.33
C VAL A 37 -5.30 -9.26 -14.26
N ASP A 38 -5.59 -9.40 -15.55
CA ASP A 38 -5.48 -8.29 -16.50
C ASP A 38 -6.52 -7.19 -16.22
N GLU A 39 -7.73 -7.56 -15.80
CA GLU A 39 -8.76 -6.61 -15.37
C GLU A 39 -8.34 -5.89 -14.07
N ALA A 40 -7.83 -6.65 -13.07
CA ALA A 40 -7.19 -6.12 -11.85
C ALA A 40 -6.19 -5.02 -12.18
N ARG A 41 -5.28 -5.32 -13.11
CA ARG A 41 -4.23 -4.39 -13.54
C ARG A 41 -4.78 -3.14 -14.20
N ARG A 42 -5.81 -3.26 -15.05
CA ARG A 42 -6.46 -2.11 -15.69
C ARG A 42 -7.10 -1.18 -14.67
N VAL A 43 -7.83 -1.71 -13.69
CA VAL A 43 -8.48 -0.89 -12.65
C VAL A 43 -7.44 -0.22 -11.75
N HIS A 44 -6.37 -0.92 -11.39
CA HIS A 44 -5.30 -0.34 -10.59
C HIS A 44 -4.58 0.81 -11.33
N VAL A 45 -4.21 0.60 -12.60
CA VAL A 45 -3.58 1.64 -13.43
C VAL A 45 -4.51 2.82 -13.65
N THR A 46 -5.80 2.57 -13.89
CA THR A 46 -6.82 3.63 -14.00
C THR A 46 -6.91 4.43 -12.70
N ALA A 47 -7.01 3.77 -11.54
CA ALA A 47 -7.04 4.47 -10.27
C ALA A 47 -5.76 5.29 -10.00
N TYR A 48 -4.60 4.75 -10.37
CA TYR A 48 -3.32 5.46 -10.27
C TYR A 48 -3.29 6.72 -11.16
N MET A 49 -3.74 6.61 -12.40
CA MET A 49 -3.77 7.73 -13.36
C MET A 49 -4.76 8.83 -12.95
N TRP A 50 -5.91 8.45 -12.37
CA TRP A 50 -6.95 9.40 -11.97
C TRP A 50 -6.86 9.86 -10.51
N GLY A 51 -5.76 9.53 -9.81
CA GLY A 51 -5.47 10.05 -8.48
C GLY A 51 -6.45 9.62 -7.38
N THR A 52 -7.21 8.54 -7.57
CA THR A 52 -8.17 8.03 -6.57
C THR A 52 -7.47 7.24 -5.46
N THR A 53 -6.20 7.54 -5.18
CA THR A 53 -5.47 7.03 -4.01
C THR A 53 -5.97 7.70 -2.74
N ARG A 54 -7.24 7.48 -2.39
CA ARG A 54 -7.72 7.57 -1.01
C ARG A 54 -7.86 6.14 -0.48
N GLY A 55 -6.72 5.46 -0.41
CA GLY A 55 -6.61 4.06 0.02
C GLY A 55 -5.39 3.86 0.92
N GLU A 56 -5.56 4.21 2.19
CA GLU A 56 -5.24 3.44 3.40
C GLU A 56 -3.96 2.57 3.57
N SER A 57 -3.07 2.38 2.58
CA SER A 57 -1.79 1.65 2.79
C SER A 57 -0.60 2.58 3.06
N GLY A 58 -0.74 3.88 2.77
CA GLY A 58 0.26 4.90 3.03
C GLY A 58 0.45 5.23 4.52
N ARG A 59 -0.56 5.05 5.39
CA ARG A 59 -0.45 5.42 6.82
C ARG A 59 0.65 4.64 7.53
N LYS A 60 0.81 3.34 7.30
CA LYS A 60 1.86 2.56 8.00
C LYS A 60 3.27 2.98 7.58
N ARG A 61 3.49 3.24 6.28
CA ARG A 61 4.79 3.71 5.77
C ARG A 61 5.07 5.18 6.15
N LEU A 62 4.06 6.04 6.13
CA LEU A 62 4.20 7.44 6.53
C LEU A 62 4.51 7.57 8.03
N HIS A 63 3.82 6.82 8.89
CA HIS A 63 4.11 6.80 10.33
C HIS A 63 5.53 6.29 10.63
N THR A 64 6.01 5.30 9.86
CA THR A 64 7.39 4.81 9.99
C THR A 64 8.41 5.88 9.58
N GLY A 65 8.19 6.58 8.46
CA GLY A 65 9.05 7.69 8.03
C GLY A 65 9.06 8.87 9.00
N VAL A 66 7.88 9.24 9.53
CA VAL A 66 7.75 10.31 10.54
C VAL A 66 8.43 9.92 11.86
N ALA A 67 8.25 8.69 12.33
CA ALA A 67 8.93 8.20 13.54
C ALA A 67 10.45 8.23 13.40
N LEU A 68 10.97 7.87 12.23
CA LEU A 68 12.41 7.88 11.94
C LEU A 68 12.96 9.30 11.86
N GLY A 69 12.21 10.23 11.24
CA GLY A 69 12.54 11.65 11.23
C GLY A 69 12.54 12.27 12.63
N ILE A 70 11.51 12.00 13.45
CA ILE A 70 11.45 12.47 14.84
C ILE A 70 12.62 11.89 15.64
N GLY A 71 12.93 10.59 15.49
CA GLY A 71 14.06 9.95 16.16
C GLY A 71 15.40 10.61 15.84
N MET A 72 15.63 10.97 14.57
CA MET A 72 16.84 11.68 14.15
C MET A 72 16.95 13.07 14.79
N VAL A 73 15.84 13.82 14.85
CA VAL A 73 15.81 15.14 15.48
C VAL A 73 16.08 15.02 16.99
N VAL A 74 15.42 14.09 17.67
CA VAL A 74 15.62 13.85 19.11
C VAL A 74 17.06 13.43 19.40
N ALA A 75 17.65 12.54 18.60
CA ALA A 75 19.05 12.13 18.75
C ALA A 75 20.01 13.30 18.56
N THR A 76 19.73 14.19 17.60
CA THR A 76 20.55 15.39 17.35
C THR A 76 20.47 16.37 18.52
N VAL A 77 19.26 16.64 19.02
CA VAL A 77 19.05 17.56 20.16
C VAL A 77 19.63 16.97 21.44
N ALA A 78 19.41 15.68 21.71
CA ALA A 78 19.96 15.00 22.88
C ALA A 78 21.50 14.96 22.83
N GLY A 79 22.09 14.64 21.67
CA GLY A 79 23.54 14.68 21.50
C GLY A 79 24.15 16.06 21.75
N PHE A 80 23.40 17.13 21.49
CA PHE A 80 23.82 18.49 21.77
C PHE A 80 23.63 18.90 23.25
N CYS A 81 22.55 18.45 23.89
CA CYS A 81 22.22 18.81 25.28
C CYS A 81 22.93 17.96 26.34
N VAL A 82 23.27 16.70 26.05
CA VAL A 82 24.01 15.80 26.96
C VAL A 82 25.32 16.40 27.46
N PRO A 83 26.23 16.93 26.62
CA PRO A 83 27.47 17.52 27.11
C PRO A 83 27.26 18.81 27.92
N PHE A 84 26.11 19.47 27.75
CA PHE A 84 25.77 20.68 28.52
C PHE A 84 25.20 20.36 29.90
N LEU A 85 24.61 19.17 30.10
CA LEU A 85 24.14 18.70 31.40
C LEU A 85 25.26 18.08 32.24
N GLU A 86 26.21 17.36 31.64
CA GLU A 86 27.40 16.85 32.37
C GLU A 86 28.37 17.97 32.78
N ALA A 87 28.29 19.14 32.16
CA ALA A 87 29.14 20.29 32.47
C ALA A 87 28.61 21.17 33.63
N ARG A 88 27.53 20.78 34.32
CA ARG A 88 27.01 21.42 35.54
C ARG A 88 27.34 20.60 36.79
#